data_AF-A0A977Q3E9-F1
#
_entry.id   AF-A0A977Q3E9-F1
#
_cell.length_a   1.000
_cell.length_b   1.000
_cell.length_c   1.000
_cell.angle_alpha   90.00
_cell.angle_beta   90.00
_cell.angle_gamma   90.00
#
_symmetry.space_group_name_H-M   'P 1'
#
loop_
_entity.id
_entity.type
_entity.pdbx_description
1 polymer ?
#
loop_
_entity_poly.entity_id
_entity_poly.type
_entity_poly.pdbx_seq_one_letter_code
_entity_poly.pdbx_strand_id
1 'polypeptide(L)'
;MSSGVVDLLFGMWLISSPLVSMAVLPFFVGFMLLFRSFTAIGFAIDLKSLGVKEWRWLLALGILGMLFSFILLWNPLLAGLTIVIWTALGFITLGVYRIFLSFKLKQLHTLSKKLSFG
;
A
#
# COMPACT_ATOMS: atom_id res chain seq x y z
N MET A 1 -32.68 0.71 4.31
CA MET A 1 -33.64 1.55 3.55
C MET A 1 -33.43 3.05 3.78
N SER A 2 -32.82 3.47 4.89
CA SER A 2 -32.51 4.86 5.21
C SER A 2 -31.19 5.41 4.63
N SER A 3 -30.32 4.57 4.06
CA SER A 3 -29.06 5.00 3.44
C SER A 3 -29.26 5.67 2.08
N GLY A 4 -30.18 5.16 1.24
CA GLY A 4 -30.34 5.62 -0.14
C GLY A 4 -30.78 7.08 -0.31
N VAL A 5 -31.53 7.63 0.65
CA VAL A 5 -31.93 9.06 0.63
C VAL A 5 -30.74 9.95 0.99
N VAL A 6 -29.91 9.51 1.92
CA VAL A 6 -28.69 10.22 2.32
C VAL A 6 -27.67 10.18 1.18
N ASP A 7 -27.50 9.03 0.52
CA ASP A 7 -26.63 8.87 -0.64
C ASP A 7 -27.05 9.75 -1.84
N LEU A 8 -28.37 9.88 -2.07
CA LEU A 8 -28.91 10.75 -3.12
C LEU A 8 -28.67 12.23 -2.84
N LEU A 9 -28.90 12.68 -1.60
CA LEU A 9 -28.67 14.07 -1.20
C LEU A 9 -27.18 14.43 -1.22
N PHE A 10 -26.32 13.53 -0.75
CA PHE A 10 -24.87 13.71 -0.85
C PHE A 10 -24.38 13.74 -2.29
N GLY A 11 -24.89 12.84 -3.16
CA GLY A 11 -24.52 12.80 -4.57
C GLY A 11 -24.95 14.05 -5.33
N MET A 12 -26.14 14.58 -5.05
CA MET A 12 -26.65 15.81 -5.67
C MET A 12 -25.84 17.03 -5.25
N TRP A 13 -25.41 17.09 -3.98
CA TRP A 13 -24.54 18.16 -3.47
C TRP A 13 -23.11 18.09 -4.04
N LEU A 14 -22.58 16.88 -4.28
CA LEU A 14 -21.24 16.65 -4.83
C LEU A 14 -21.09 17.18 -6.27
N ILE A 15 -22.12 17.01 -7.09
CA ILE A 15 -22.12 17.44 -8.50
C ILE A 15 -22.13 18.97 -8.62
N SER A 16 -22.79 19.67 -7.69
CA SER A 16 -22.84 21.13 -7.69
C SER A 16 -21.50 21.81 -7.35
N SER A 17 -20.50 21.07 -6.87
CA SER A 17 -19.19 21.63 -6.51
C SER A 17 -18.02 20.66 -6.85
N PRO A 18 -17.40 20.80 -8.03
CA PRO A 18 -16.31 19.93 -8.51
C PRO A 18 -15.11 19.85 -7.55
N LEU A 19 -14.84 20.93 -6.82
CA LEU A 19 -13.79 20.98 -5.79
C LEU A 19 -14.07 20.02 -4.63
N VAL A 20 -15.34 19.86 -4.24
CA VAL A 20 -15.74 18.99 -3.13
C VAL A 20 -15.57 17.52 -3.54
N SER A 21 -15.89 17.18 -4.79
CA SER A 21 -15.66 15.83 -5.33
C SER A 21 -14.18 15.39 -5.27
N MET A 22 -13.24 16.30 -5.57
CA MET A 22 -11.80 16.00 -5.49
C MET A 22 -11.31 15.74 -4.06
N ALA A 23 -11.92 16.35 -3.05
CA ALA A 23 -11.56 16.14 -1.64
C ALA A 23 -12.30 14.95 -1.02
N VAL A 24 -13.55 14.71 -1.40
CA VAL A 24 -14.40 13.65 -0.85
C VAL A 24 -13.97 12.27 -1.34
N LEU A 25 -13.49 12.15 -2.58
CA LEU A 25 -13.02 10.87 -3.13
C LEU A 25 -11.88 10.24 -2.28
N PRO A 26 -10.77 10.94 -2.00
CA PRO A 26 -9.74 10.44 -1.09
C PRO A 26 -10.26 10.11 0.31
N PHE A 27 -11.18 10.91 0.85
CA PHE A 27 -11.78 10.67 2.15
C PHE A 27 -12.58 9.36 2.18
N PHE A 28 -13.43 9.14 1.17
CA PHE A 28 -14.21 7.93 1.02
C PHE A 28 -13.30 6.70 0.87
N VAL A 29 -12.27 6.80 0.04
CA VAL A 29 -11.25 5.75 -0.13
C VAL A 29 -10.52 5.48 1.18
N GLY A 30 -10.16 6.51 1.94
CA GLY A 30 -9.47 6.39 3.23
C GLY A 30 -10.32 5.69 4.29
N PHE A 31 -11.61 6.02 4.32
CA PHE A 31 -12.57 5.38 5.21
C PHE A 31 -12.78 3.91 4.85
N MET A 32 -12.93 3.59 3.56
CA MET A 32 -12.99 2.21 3.09
C MET A 32 -11.72 1.42 3.41
N LEU A 33 -10.56 2.04 3.21
CA LEU A 33 -9.25 1.45 3.53
C LEU A 33 -9.14 1.17 5.03
N LEU A 34 -9.71 2.04 5.88
CA LEU A 34 -9.68 1.90 7.33
C LEU A 34 -10.46 0.65 7.75
N PHE A 35 -11.67 0.49 7.21
CA PHE A 35 -12.49 -0.69 7.45
C PHE A 35 -11.77 -1.97 7.00
N ARG A 36 -11.15 -1.94 5.82
CA ARG A 36 -10.39 -3.07 5.27
C ARG A 36 -9.16 -3.43 6.11
N SER A 37 -8.45 -2.44 6.62
CA SER A 37 -7.33 -2.63 7.55
C SER A 37 -7.78 -3.21 8.88
N PHE A 38 -8.93 -2.78 9.41
CA PHE A 38 -9.52 -3.36 10.62
C PHE A 38 -9.84 -4.85 10.43
N THR A 39 -10.45 -5.22 9.30
CA THR A 39 -10.72 -6.61 8.96
C THR A 39 -9.44 -7.42 8.81
N ALA A 40 -8.40 -6.85 8.18
CA ALA A 40 -7.10 -7.52 8.03
C ALA A 40 -6.42 -7.79 9.39
N ILE A 41 -6.51 -6.86 10.34
CA ILE A 41 -6.02 -7.06 11.71
C ILE A 41 -6.82 -8.16 12.40
N GLY A 42 -8.15 -8.16 12.28
CA GLY A 42 -9.01 -9.23 12.81
C GLY A 42 -8.65 -10.60 12.26
N PHE A 43 -8.44 -10.69 10.94
CA PHE A 43 -8.03 -11.92 10.25
C PHE A 43 -6.65 -12.40 10.68
N ALA A 44 -5.72 -11.48 10.92
CA ALA A 44 -4.39 -11.80 11.43
C ALA A 44 -4.42 -12.32 12.88
N ILE A 45 -5.33 -11.81 13.71
CA ILE A 45 -5.56 -12.32 15.08
C ILE A 45 -6.16 -13.73 15.01
N ASP A 46 -7.06 -13.98 14.06
CA ASP A 46 -7.65 -15.31 13.87
C ASP A 46 -6.60 -16.33 13.37
N LEU A 47 -5.75 -15.93 12.40
CA LEU A 47 -4.61 -16.73 11.95
C LEU A 47 -3.58 -17.00 13.06
N LYS A 48 -3.39 -16.05 13.98
CA LYS A 48 -2.57 -16.24 15.18
C LYS A 48 -3.17 -17.34 16.08
N SER A 49 -4.49 -17.41 16.19
CA SER A 49 -5.19 -18.46 16.94
C SER A 49 -5.00 -19.84 16.29
N LEU A 50 -4.93 -19.88 14.95
CA LEU A 50 -4.72 -21.07 14.13
C LEU A 50 -3.24 -21.54 14.06
N GLY A 51 -2.30 -20.82 14.67
CA GLY A 51 -0.88 -21.20 14.70
C GLY A 51 -0.09 -20.95 13.40
N VAL A 52 -0.65 -20.20 12.44
CA VAL A 52 -0.03 -19.93 11.14
C VAL A 52 1.02 -18.83 11.25
N LYS A 53 2.31 -19.17 11.08
CA LYS A 53 3.48 -18.28 11.31
C LYS A 53 3.44 -16.91 10.59
N GLU A 54 2.69 -16.81 9.50
CA GLU A 54 2.55 -15.59 8.68
C GLU A 54 1.64 -14.52 9.31
N TRP A 55 0.97 -14.82 10.42
CA TRP A 55 0.05 -13.90 11.11
C TRP A 55 0.68 -12.55 11.41
N ARG A 56 1.97 -12.51 11.76
CA ARG A 56 2.73 -11.27 12.05
C ARG A 56 2.82 -10.34 10.84
N TRP A 57 2.96 -10.90 9.64
CA TRP A 57 3.07 -10.11 8.42
C TRP A 57 1.73 -9.47 8.06
N LEU A 58 0.64 -10.24 8.16
CA LEU A 58 -0.72 -9.74 7.95
C LEU A 58 -1.11 -8.67 8.97
N LEU A 59 -0.73 -8.87 10.24
CA LEU A 59 -0.98 -7.88 11.30
C LEU A 59 -0.18 -6.60 11.07
N ALA A 60 1.09 -6.71 10.68
CA ALA A 60 1.92 -5.56 10.32
C ALA A 60 1.33 -4.79 9.12
N LEU A 61 0.87 -5.49 8.08
CA LEU A 61 0.17 -4.88 6.94
C LEU A 61 -1.12 -4.17 7.34
N GLY A 62 -1.91 -4.78 8.22
CA GLY A 62 -3.15 -4.20 8.75
C GLY A 62 -2.90 -2.90 9.53
N ILE A 63 -1.92 -2.90 10.44
CA ILE A 63 -1.52 -1.73 11.23
C ILE A 63 -0.97 -0.61 10.32
N LEU A 64 -0.12 -0.98 9.35
CA LEU A 64 0.44 -0.03 8.41
C LEU A 64 -0.64 0.62 7.54
N GLY A 65 -1.61 -0.17 7.07
CA GLY A 65 -2.78 0.32 6.34
C GLY A 65 -3.69 1.22 7.19
N MET A 66 -3.85 0.91 8.48
CA MET A 66 -4.60 1.75 9.41
C MET A 66 -3.93 3.13 9.60
N LEU A 67 -2.61 3.15 9.83
CA LEU A 67 -1.85 4.41 9.87
C LEU A 67 -2.00 5.19 8.57
N PHE A 68 -1.97 4.48 7.43
CA PHE A 68 -2.17 5.08 6.12
C PHE A 68 -3.54 5.74 5.97
N SER A 69 -4.60 5.06 6.42
CA SER A 69 -5.95 5.62 6.44
C SER A 69 -6.05 6.88 7.28
N PHE A 70 -5.44 6.90 8.48
CA PHE A 70 -5.44 8.10 9.33
C PHE A 70 -4.74 9.28 8.64
N ILE A 71 -3.62 9.03 7.97
CA ILE A 71 -2.90 10.08 7.22
C ILE A 71 -3.73 10.57 6.02
N LEU A 72 -4.41 9.66 5.30
CA LEU A 72 -5.29 10.00 4.17
C LEU A 72 -6.51 10.83 4.62
N LEU A 73 -7.06 10.54 5.80
CA LEU A 73 -8.16 11.31 6.41
C LEU A 73 -7.67 12.66 6.95
N TRP A 74 -6.45 12.75 7.48
CA TRP A 74 -5.92 14.02 7.99
C TRP A 74 -5.56 14.98 6.87
N ASN A 75 -4.86 14.51 5.84
CA ASN A 75 -4.48 15.30 4.67
C ASN A 75 -4.25 14.37 3.46
N PRO A 76 -5.27 14.17 2.60
CA PRO A 76 -5.18 13.20 1.51
C PRO A 76 -4.08 13.52 0.50
N LEU A 77 -3.79 14.81 0.28
CA LEU A 77 -2.71 15.26 -0.60
C LEU A 77 -1.32 14.87 -0.08
N LEU A 78 -1.07 15.05 1.22
CA LEU A 78 0.20 14.67 1.85
C LEU A 78 0.36 13.15 1.90
N ALA A 79 -0.71 12.41 2.16
CA ALA A 79 -0.72 10.96 2.14
C ALA A 79 -0.30 10.42 0.76
N GLY A 80 -0.90 10.95 -0.31
CA GLY A 80 -0.58 10.57 -1.69
C GLY A 80 0.88 10.85 -2.03
N LEU A 81 1.39 12.04 -1.70
CA LEU A 81 2.80 12.41 -1.91
C LEU A 81 3.76 11.48 -1.17
N THR A 82 3.43 11.10 0.07
CA THR A 82 4.29 10.22 0.87
C THR A 82 4.39 8.83 0.24
N ILE A 83 3.28 8.22 -0.22
CA ILE A 83 3.31 6.94 -0.95
C ILE A 83 4.21 7.04 -2.18
N VAL A 84 4.04 8.10 -2.96
CA VAL A 84 4.77 8.30 -4.21
C VAL A 84 6.27 8.39 -3.94
N ILE A 85 6.68 9.15 -2.92
CA ILE A 85 8.10 9.29 -2.55
C ILE A 85 8.68 7.95 -2.10
N TRP A 86 7.99 7.21 -1.21
CA TRP A 86 8.46 5.90 -0.74
C TRP A 86 8.52 4.86 -1.86
N THR A 87 7.53 4.86 -2.76
CA THR A 87 7.49 3.96 -3.92
C THR A 87 8.59 4.30 -4.92
N ALA A 88 8.82 5.59 -5.19
CA ALA A 88 9.91 6.05 -6.05
C ALA A 88 11.28 5.65 -5.50
N LEU A 89 11.52 5.83 -4.19
CA LEU A 89 12.74 5.34 -3.53
C LEU A 89 12.88 3.82 -3.63
N GLY A 90 11.79 3.07 -3.47
CA GLY A 90 11.76 1.62 -3.67
C GLY A 90 12.16 1.20 -5.08
N PHE A 91 11.64 1.88 -6.10
CA PHE A 91 12.02 1.62 -7.50
C PHE A 91 13.49 1.97 -7.78
N ILE A 92 13.98 3.09 -7.25
CA ILE A 92 15.40 3.48 -7.41
C ILE A 92 16.31 2.42 -6.79
N THR A 93 16.02 1.99 -5.56
CA THR A 93 16.81 0.94 -4.87
C THR A 93 16.75 -0.40 -5.60
N LEU A 94 15.59 -0.82 -6.09
CA LEU A 94 15.45 -2.02 -6.93
C LEU A 94 16.24 -1.91 -8.24
N GLY A 95 16.24 -0.73 -8.88
CA GLY A 95 17.03 -0.44 -10.07
C GLY A 95 18.53 -0.58 -9.83
N VAL A 96 19.02 0.03 -8.75
CA VAL A 96 20.43 -0.10 -8.32
C VAL A 96 20.79 -1.56 -8.02
N TYR A 97 19.92 -2.27 -7.31
CA TYR A 97 20.14 -3.69 -6.99
C TYR A 97 20.26 -4.56 -8.24
N ARG A 98 19.41 -4.34 -9.25
CA ARG A 98 19.47 -5.05 -10.53
C ARG A 98 20.76 -4.78 -11.29
N ILE A 99 21.23 -3.54 -11.29
CA ILE A 99 22.51 -3.18 -11.92
C ILE A 99 23.66 -3.91 -11.22
N PHE A 100 23.69 -3.86 -9.89
CA PHE A 100 24.73 -4.52 -9.10
C PHE A 100 24.70 -6.05 -9.27
N LEU A 101 23.50 -6.65 -9.29
CA LEU A 101 23.30 -8.08 -9.51
C LEU A 101 23.75 -8.49 -10.92
N SER A 102 23.50 -7.68 -11.94
CA SER A 102 23.96 -7.90 -13.32
C SER A 102 25.49 -7.91 -13.41
N PHE A 103 26.16 -7.00 -12.70
CA PHE A 103 27.62 -7.00 -12.60
C PHE A 103 28.16 -8.23 -11.86
N LYS A 104 27.53 -8.62 -10.74
CA LYS A 104 27.87 -9.85 -9.99
C LYS A 104 27.67 -11.12 -10.84
N LEU A 105 26.58 -11.20 -11.60
CA LEU A 105 26.30 -12.31 -12.52
C LEU A 105 27.33 -12.41 -13.65
N LYS A 106 27.71 -11.27 -14.26
CA LYS A 106 28.80 -11.24 -15.24
C LYS A 106 30.13 -11.72 -14.64
N GLN A 107 30.47 -11.31 -13.42
CA GLN A 107 31.66 -11.81 -12.73
C GLN A 107 31.62 -13.32 -12.48
N LEU A 108 30.50 -13.84 -11.98
CA LEU A 108 30.34 -15.28 -11.69
C LEU A 108 30.43 -16.13 -12.96
N HIS A 109 29.81 -15.69 -14.06
CA HIS A 109 29.91 -16.39 -15.34
C HIS A 109 31.36 -16.42 -15.86
N THR A 110 32.12 -15.34 -15.66
CA THR A 110 33.52 -15.25 -16.08
C THR A 110 34.45 -16.11 -15.21
N LEU A 111 34.19 -16.18 -13.91
CA LEU A 111 34.90 -17.06 -12.96
C LEU A 111 34.63 -18.55 -13.22
N SER A 112 33.36 -18.92 -13.43
CA SER A 112 32.98 -20.29 -13.78
C SER A 112 33.65 -20.77 -15.07
N LYS A 113 33.72 -19.91 -16.09
CA LYS A 113 34.39 -20.23 -17.36
C LYS A 113 35.90 -20.42 -17.20
N LYS A 114 36.52 -19.76 -16.22
CA LYS A 114 37.97 -19.88 -15.94
C LYS A 114 38.31 -21.18 -15.19
N LEU A 115 37.43 -21.65 -14.32
CA LEU A 115 37.59 -22.88 -13.53
C LEU A 115 37.27 -24.16 -14.30
N SER A 116 36.48 -24.10 -15.37
CA SER A 116 36.16 -25.27 -16.21
C SER A 116 37.24 -25.60 -17.26
N PHE A 117 38.27 -24.75 -17.40
CA PHE A 117 39.36 -24.89 -18.38
C PHE A 117 40.75 -25.02 -17.72
N GLY A 118 40.82 -25.24 -16.41
CA GLY A 118 42.03 -25.61 -15.67
C GLY A 118 41.88 -27.01 -15.09
#